data_AF-A0A438EWQ1-F1
#
_entry.id   AF-A0A438EWQ1-F1
#
_cell.length_a   1.000
_cell.length_b   1.000
_cell.length_c   1.000
_cell.angle_alpha   90.00
_cell.angle_beta   90.00
_cell.angle_gamma   90.00
#
_symmetry.space_group_name_H-M   'P 1'
#
loop_
_entity.id
_entity.type
_entity.pdbx_description
1 polymer ?
#
loop_
_entity_poly.entity_id
_entity_poly.type
_entity_poly.pdbx_seq_one_letter_code
_entity_poly.pdbx_strand_id
1 'polypeptide(L)'
;MKNEAKPVQQPQRRLNSHMQEVVRAEVLKLLQAGIIYPISDSLWVSPTQVVPKKSGIMVVQNNKGEDVSTYLTTGWRVCIDYRRLNAVTRNDHFPLPFIDQVLRGSLDILFIVSWMDTPGSFR
;
A
#
# COMPACT_ATOMS: atom_id res chain seq x y z
N MET A 1 10.74 -5.80 18.41
CA MET A 1 9.53 -5.20 19.05
C MET A 1 9.90 -4.63 20.40
N LYS A 2 9.12 -3.69 20.94
CA LYS A 2 9.28 -3.21 22.32
C LYS A 2 9.10 -4.41 23.28
N ASN A 3 9.94 -4.54 24.30
CA ASN A 3 10.10 -5.76 25.12
C ASN A 3 8.85 -6.27 25.86
N GLU A 4 7.71 -5.55 25.81
CA GLU A 4 6.45 -5.88 26.48
C GLU A 4 5.22 -5.80 25.53
N ALA A 5 5.45 -5.90 24.22
CA ALA A 5 4.37 -5.78 23.24
C ALA A 5 3.44 -7.01 23.26
N LYS A 6 2.17 -6.80 23.65
CA LYS A 6 1.11 -7.82 23.53
C LYS A 6 0.67 -7.97 22.07
N PRO A 7 0.45 -9.21 21.60
CA PRO A 7 -0.10 -9.43 20.28
C PRO A 7 -1.48 -8.80 20.14
N VAL A 8 -1.72 -8.20 18.98
CA VAL A 8 -2.97 -7.54 18.66
C VAL A 8 -3.62 -8.27 17.49
N GLN A 9 -4.79 -8.83 17.75
CA GLN A 9 -5.69 -9.34 16.73
C GLN A 9 -6.80 -8.31 16.48
N GLN A 10 -6.83 -7.76 15.27
CA GLN A 10 -7.90 -6.85 14.85
C GLN A 10 -8.93 -7.59 14.01
N PRO A 11 -10.23 -7.36 14.23
CA PRO A 11 -11.26 -7.90 13.36
C PRO A 11 -11.15 -7.28 11.97
N GLN A 12 -11.35 -8.11 10.94
CA GLN A 12 -11.39 -7.67 9.56
C GLN A 12 -12.57 -6.71 9.34
N ARG A 13 -12.34 -5.60 8.61
CA ARG A 13 -13.40 -4.65 8.28
C ARG A 13 -14.41 -5.28 7.31
N ARG A 14 -15.67 -4.90 7.44
CA ARG A 14 -16.74 -5.31 6.51
C ARG A 14 -16.44 -4.75 5.13
N LEU A 15 -16.38 -5.63 4.13
CA LEU A 15 -16.19 -5.29 2.73
C LEU A 15 -17.41 -5.77 1.93
N ASN A 16 -17.83 -5.00 0.93
CA ASN A 16 -18.88 -5.40 -0.01
C ASN A 16 -18.44 -6.64 -0.80
N SER A 17 -19.40 -7.45 -1.27
CA SER A 17 -19.13 -8.70 -2.00
C SER A 17 -18.18 -8.49 -3.19
N HIS A 18 -18.42 -7.48 -4.02
CA HIS A 18 -17.56 -7.14 -5.15
C HIS A 18 -16.11 -6.82 -4.72
N MET A 19 -15.93 -6.09 -3.62
CA MET A 19 -14.58 -5.78 -3.12
C MET A 19 -13.88 -7.00 -2.53
N GLN A 20 -14.63 -7.95 -1.94
CA GLN A 20 -14.06 -9.21 -1.44
C GLN A 20 -13.49 -10.06 -2.56
N GLU A 21 -14.18 -10.14 -3.71
CA GLU A 21 -13.70 -10.87 -4.88
C GLU A 21 -12.39 -10.27 -5.43
N VAL A 22 -12.33 -8.95 -5.54
CA VAL A 22 -11.10 -8.25 -5.95
C VAL A 22 -9.95 -8.55 -4.99
N VAL A 23 -10.18 -8.49 -3.67
CA VAL A 23 -9.14 -8.82 -2.68
C VAL A 23 -8.69 -10.26 -2.81
N ARG A 24 -9.62 -11.21 -2.97
CA ARG A 24 -9.28 -12.63 -3.15
C ARG A 24 -8.41 -12.84 -4.39
N ALA A 25 -8.75 -12.20 -5.51
CA ALA A 25 -7.96 -12.29 -6.73
C ALA A 25 -6.54 -11.75 -6.54
N GLU A 26 -6.37 -10.61 -5.87
CA GLU A 26 -5.05 -10.04 -5.58
C GLU A 26 -4.25 -10.89 -4.58
N VAL A 27 -4.88 -11.40 -3.52
CA VAL A 27 -4.24 -12.31 -2.56
C VAL A 27 -3.74 -13.58 -3.25
N LEU A 28 -4.52 -14.15 -4.16
CA LEU A 28 -4.10 -15.32 -4.95
C LEU A 28 -2.90 -15.00 -5.85
N LYS A 29 -2.87 -13.83 -6.50
CA LYS A 29 -1.71 -13.40 -7.29
C LYS A 29 -0.46 -13.25 -6.42
N LEU A 30 -0.59 -12.66 -5.23
CA LEU A 30 0.53 -12.51 -4.28
C LEU A 30 1.03 -13.86 -3.76
N LEU A 31 0.12 -14.81 -3.52
CA LEU A 31 0.45 -16.17 -3.11
C LEU A 31 1.19 -16.92 -4.23
N GLN A 32 0.71 -16.80 -5.48
CA GLN A 32 1.39 -17.39 -6.65
C GLN A 32 2.76 -16.75 -6.90
N ALA A 33 2.91 -15.46 -6.62
CA ALA A 33 4.20 -14.76 -6.69
C ALA A 33 5.15 -15.12 -5.54
N GLY A 34 4.69 -15.85 -4.51
CA GLY A 34 5.49 -16.21 -3.34
C GLY A 34 5.77 -15.04 -2.38
N ILE A 35 5.04 -13.92 -2.52
CA ILE A 35 5.20 -12.73 -1.64
C ILE A 35 4.56 -12.99 -0.27
N ILE A 36 3.49 -13.79 -0.23
CA ILE A 36 2.78 -14.18 0.99
C ILE A 36 2.67 -15.70 1.09
N TYR A 37 2.46 -16.21 2.30
CA TYR A 37 2.24 -17.63 2.59
C TYR A 37 1.09 -17.81 3.59
N PRO A 38 0.37 -18.94 3.56
CA PRO A 38 -0.71 -19.21 4.50
C PRO A 38 -0.16 -19.48 5.90
N ILE A 39 -0.75 -18.84 6.91
CA ILE A 39 -0.45 -19.01 8.34
C ILE A 39 -1.77 -19.27 9.07
N SER A 40 -1.81 -20.26 9.96
CA SER A 40 -3.02 -20.63 10.70
C SER A 40 -3.07 -20.10 12.13
N ASP A 41 -1.91 -19.75 12.71
CA ASP A 41 -1.71 -19.55 14.15
C ASP A 41 -1.16 -18.16 14.52
N SER A 42 -1.23 -17.18 13.62
CA SER A 42 -0.73 -15.83 13.90
C SER A 42 -1.58 -15.11 14.96
N LEU A 43 -0.97 -14.85 16.12
CA LEU A 43 -1.55 -14.00 17.17
C LEU A 43 -1.67 -12.51 16.74
N TRP A 44 -0.93 -12.12 15.70
CA TRP A 44 -0.96 -10.78 15.12
C TRP A 44 -1.84 -10.77 13.88
N VAL A 45 -2.90 -9.98 13.89
CA VAL A 45 -3.76 -9.79 12.73
C VAL A 45 -4.03 -8.30 12.55
N SER A 46 -3.65 -7.79 11.38
CA SER A 46 -4.01 -6.45 10.92
C SER A 46 -5.12 -6.54 9.87
N PRO A 47 -6.09 -5.62 9.89
CA PRO A 47 -7.18 -5.64 8.94
C PRO A 47 -6.69 -5.18 7.57
N THR A 48 -7.22 -5.80 6.52
CA THR A 48 -6.97 -5.40 5.14
C THR A 48 -7.98 -4.34 4.71
N GLN A 49 -7.49 -3.25 4.13
CA GLN A 49 -8.26 -2.18 3.54
C GLN A 49 -8.08 -2.18 2.03
N VAL A 50 -9.19 -2.06 1.30
CA VAL A 50 -9.16 -1.87 -0.15
C VAL A 50 -9.26 -0.39 -0.45
N VAL A 51 -8.35 0.11 -1.29
CA VAL A 51 -8.33 1.51 -1.70
C VAL A 51 -8.45 1.57 -3.22
N PRO A 52 -9.46 2.26 -3.78
CA PRO A 52 -9.57 2.45 -5.22
C PRO A 52 -8.40 3.30 -5.72
N LYS A 53 -7.73 2.83 -6.78
CA LYS A 53 -6.71 3.62 -7.49
C LYS A 53 -7.43 4.61 -8.41
N LYS A 54 -7.32 5.89 -8.09
CA LYS A 54 -7.74 6.97 -8.98
C LYS A 54 -6.84 6.98 -10.21
N SER A 55 -7.42 6.90 -11.40
CA SER A 55 -6.69 6.88 -12.67
C SER A 55 -6.99 8.08 -13.56
N GLY A 56 -8.11 8.77 -13.34
CA GLY A 56 -8.51 9.94 -14.12
C GLY A 56 -9.83 10.53 -13.61
N ILE A 57 -10.05 11.81 -13.91
CA ILE A 57 -11.31 12.52 -13.69
C ILE A 57 -12.01 12.63 -15.03
N MET A 58 -13.23 12.12 -15.14
CA MET A 58 -14.10 12.43 -16.26
C MET A 58 -15.24 13.33 -15.78
N VAL A 59 -15.60 14.30 -16.60
CA VAL A 59 -16.81 15.11 -16.39
C VAL A 59 -17.97 14.35 -17.03
N VAL A 60 -18.88 13.85 -16.20
CA VAL A 60 -20.11 13.19 -16.66
C VAL A 60 -21.25 14.18 -16.48
N GLN A 61 -22.00 14.44 -17.55
CA GLN A 61 -23.22 15.23 -17.45
C GLN A 61 -24.33 14.38 -16.82
N ASN A 62 -24.83 14.83 -15.67
CA ASN A 62 -26.02 14.24 -15.06
C ASN A 62 -27.27 14.57 -15.89
N ASN A 63 -28.38 13.88 -15.62
CA ASN A 63 -29.69 14.11 -16.26
C ASN A 63 -30.24 15.54 -16.09
N LYS A 64 -29.59 16.37 -15.26
CA LYS A 64 -29.91 17.80 -15.05
C LYS A 64 -28.99 18.76 -15.82
N GLY A 65 -28.08 18.24 -16.65
CA GLY A 65 -27.09 19.04 -17.39
C GLY A 65 -25.94 19.58 -16.55
N GLU A 66 -25.80 19.13 -15.29
CA GLU A 66 -24.68 19.49 -14.43
C GLU A 66 -23.48 18.59 -14.70
N ASP A 67 -22.33 19.22 -14.93
CA ASP A 67 -21.03 18.59 -15.14
C ASP A 67 -20.49 18.06 -13.79
N VAL A 68 -20.68 16.76 -13.53
CA VAL A 68 -20.16 16.11 -12.32
C VAL A 68 -18.83 15.43 -12.62
N SER A 69 -17.77 15.90 -11.96
CA SER A 69 -16.46 15.23 -12.00
C SER A 69 -16.53 13.89 -11.25
N THR A 70 -16.47 12.79 -11.99
CA THR A 70 -16.47 11.42 -11.44
C THR A 70 -15.11 10.78 -11.67
N TYR A 71 -14.57 10.16 -10.63
CA TYR A 71 -13.30 9.44 -10.72
C TYR A 71 -13.51 8.04 -11.31
N LEU A 72 -12.76 7.70 -12.36
CA LEU A 72 -12.67 6.31 -12.80
C LEU A 72 -11.72 5.54 -11.87
N THR A 73 -12.16 4.36 -11.44
CA THR A 73 -11.33 3.42 -10.65
C THR A 73 -10.76 2.39 -11.61
N THR A 74 -9.54 2.60 -12.12
CA THR A 74 -8.89 1.63 -13.05
C THR A 74 -8.32 0.41 -12.34
N GLY A 75 -8.19 0.45 -11.01
CA GLY A 75 -7.73 -0.71 -10.25
C GLY A 75 -7.89 -0.50 -8.75
N TRP A 76 -7.57 -1.53 -8.00
CA TRP A 76 -7.67 -1.53 -6.54
C TRP A 76 -6.30 -1.80 -5.93
N ARG A 77 -6.02 -1.15 -4.81
CA ARG A 77 -4.84 -1.44 -3.98
C ARG A 77 -5.30 -2.15 -2.71
N VAL A 78 -4.67 -3.27 -2.43
CA VAL A 78 -4.83 -3.96 -1.15
C VAL A 78 -3.80 -3.36 -0.19
N CYS A 79 -4.28 -2.67 0.85
CA CYS A 79 -3.46 -2.04 1.87
C CYS A 79 -3.71 -2.71 3.22
N ILE A 80 -2.66 -3.00 3.98
CA ILE A 80 -2.79 -3.56 5.34
C ILE A 80 -2.57 -2.43 6.35
N ASP A 81 -3.48 -2.31 7.32
CA ASP A 81 -3.39 -1.27 8.34
C ASP A 81 -2.41 -1.69 9.45
N TYR A 82 -1.15 -1.31 9.28
CA TYR A 82 -0.08 -1.59 10.23
C TYR A 82 0.01 -0.57 11.38
N ARG A 83 -0.93 0.37 11.54
CA ARG A 83 -0.78 1.43 12.56
C ARG A 83 -0.58 0.88 13.98
N ARG A 84 -1.30 -0.18 14.36
CA ARG A 84 -1.12 -0.85 15.67
C ARG A 84 0.18 -1.66 15.74
N LEU A 85 0.64 -2.22 14.62
CA LEU A 85 1.91 -2.95 14.54
C LEU A 85 3.12 -2.00 14.61
N ASN A 86 3.03 -0.85 13.94
CA ASN A 86 4.08 0.17 13.94
C ASN A 86 4.26 0.79 15.33
N ALA A 87 3.17 0.94 16.10
CA ALA A 87 3.24 1.45 17.47
C ALA A 87 3.99 0.54 18.45
N VAL A 88 4.00 -0.78 18.21
CA VAL A 88 4.71 -1.76 19.05
C VAL A 88 6.13 -2.08 18.54
N THR A 89 6.42 -1.70 17.30
CA THR A 89 7.71 -1.92 16.67
C THR A 89 8.68 -0.82 17.11
N ARG A 90 9.95 -1.16 17.31
CA ARG A 90 10.98 -0.16 17.58
C ARG A 90 11.32 0.50 16.25
N ASN A 91 11.27 1.82 16.20
CA ASN A 91 11.72 2.54 15.02
C ASN A 91 13.23 2.35 14.90
N ASP A 92 13.67 1.83 13.76
CA ASP A 92 15.08 1.80 13.42
C ASP A 92 15.48 3.17 12.87
N HIS A 93 16.43 3.82 13.52
CA HIS A 93 16.92 5.13 13.12
C HIS A 93 18.07 4.93 12.15
N PHE A 94 17.75 4.70 10.88
CA PHE A 94 18.75 4.76 9.82
C PHE A 94 19.10 6.24 9.56
N PRO A 95 20.36 6.67 9.71
CA PRO A 95 20.76 8.05 9.48
C PRO A 95 20.75 8.32 7.97
N LEU A 96 19.62 8.76 7.44
CA LEU A 96 19.56 9.29 6.08
C LEU A 96 20.34 10.61 6.04
N PRO A 97 21.28 10.78 5.08
CA PRO A 97 21.98 12.03 4.91
C PRO A 97 20.98 13.14 4.61
N PHE A 98 21.28 14.35 5.08
CA PHE A 98 20.44 15.51 4.79
C PHE A 98 20.36 15.75 3.29
N ILE A 99 19.23 16.29 2.84
CA ILE A 99 18.94 16.56 1.43
C ILE A 99 20.07 17.38 0.77
N ASP A 100 20.66 18.34 1.50
CA ASP A 100 21.76 19.17 1.01
C ASP A 100 23.08 18.40 0.80
N GLN A 101 23.31 17.34 1.58
CA GLN A 101 24.47 16.46 1.43
C GLN A 101 24.33 15.52 0.24
N VAL A 102 23.10 15.05 -0.01
CA VAL A 102 22.76 14.24 -1.20
C VAL A 102 22.86 15.11 -2.45
N LEU A 103 22.27 16.30 -2.46
CA LEU A 103 22.30 17.23 -3.60
C LEU A 103 23.70 17.73 -3.98
N ARG A 104 24.69 17.63 -3.10
CA ARG A 104 26.07 18.05 -3.41
C ARG A 104 26.89 16.96 -4.12
N GLY A 105 26.45 15.70 -4.11
CA GLY A 105 27.05 14.57 -4.86
C GLY A 105 26.47 14.36 -6.27
N SER A 106 25.72 15.32 -6.80
CA SER A 106 24.75 15.20 -7.90
C SER A 106 25.29 15.08 -9.32
N LEU A 107 26.34 14.29 -9.54
CA LEU A 107 26.57 13.70 -10.86
C LEU A 107 26.22 12.20 -10.85
N ASP A 108 26.47 11.50 -9.74
CA ASP A 108 26.18 10.07 -9.62
C ASP A 108 24.70 9.79 -9.25
N ILE A 109 24.05 10.71 -8.52
CA ILE A 109 22.66 10.53 -8.07
C ILE A 109 21.65 10.68 -9.22
N LEU A 110 21.93 11.54 -10.21
CA LEU A 110 21.04 11.68 -11.37
C LEU A 110 20.95 10.38 -12.18
N PHE A 111 22.07 9.65 -12.29
CA PHE A 111 22.10 8.31 -12.88
C PHE A 111 21.31 7.28 -12.06
N ILE A 112 21.38 7.33 -10.72
CA ILE A 112 20.65 6.41 -9.84
C ILE A 112 19.13 6.67 -9.87
N VAL A 113 18.69 7.93 -9.80
CA VAL A 113 17.27 8.29 -9.82
C VAL A 113 16.62 7.85 -11.13
N SER A 114 17.31 8.05 -12.26
CA SER A 114 16.85 7.55 -13.56
C SER A 114 16.74 6.03 -13.62
N TRP A 115 17.50 5.29 -12.81
CA TRP A 115 17.44 3.83 -12.74
C TRP A 115 16.27 3.35 -11.87
N MET A 116 15.97 4.04 -10.76
CA MET A 116 14.88 3.69 -9.84
C MET A 116 13.48 3.92 -10.42
N ASP A 117 13.32 4.87 -11.34
CA ASP A 117 12.04 5.14 -12.02
C ASP A 117 11.66 4.12 -13.10
N THR A 118 12.47 3.07 -13.31
CA THR A 118 12.06 1.94 -14.15
C THR A 118 11.06 1.05 -13.41
N PRO A 119 9.89 0.71 -14.01
CA PRO A 119 8.86 -0.06 -13.34
C PRO A 119 9.26 -1.54 -13.24
N GLY A 120 10.07 -1.88 -12.23
CA GLY A 120 10.50 -3.26 -12.01
C GLY A 120 11.37 -3.53 -10.79
N SER A 121 11.72 -2.53 -9.97
CA SER A 121 12.80 -2.67 -8.96
C SER A 121 12.39 -3.26 -7.60
N PHE A 122 11.09 -3.40 -7.31
CA PHE A 122 10.65 -4.17 -6.14
C PHE A 122 10.04 -5.49 -6.60
N ARG A 123 10.90 -6.50 -6.75
CA ARG A 123 10.54 -7.91 -6.81
C ARG A 123 11.07 -8.62 -5.57
#